data_AF-A0A069I805-F1
#
_entry.id   AF-A0A069I805-F1
#
_cell.length_a   1.000
_cell.length_b   1.000
_cell.length_c   1.000
_cell.angle_alpha   90.00
_cell.angle_beta   90.00
_cell.angle_gamma   90.00
#
_symmetry.space_group_name_H-M   'P 1'
#
loop_
_entity.id
_entity.type
_entity.pdbx_description
1 polymer ?
#
loop_
_entity_poly.entity_id
_entity_poly.type
_entity_poly.pdbx_seq_one_letter_code
_entity_poly.pdbx_strand_id
1 'polypeptide(L)'
;MPEGHVFICGDPHGEFGPLIECVHRHRPEAVVLAGDIQAKRPLDEELASILPLTQVWWIPGNHDTDSDADYDNLFGSGLAHRNLDGRVVTIAGLRIAGLGGIFRGQVWMPPEAPRLVSEADYLAKCGKGNYWRGGLPRRHRSTIFPQTYNALLSQHADVLVSHEAPACDPHGFEAIDTLIEAMGVQRAFHGHHHESTAYPTTGLCRIFGLGACAVATIDGAFLPSVLTCPDQDEGG
;
A
#
# COMPACT_ATOMS: atom_id res chain seq x y z
N MET A 1 12.91 -15.30 -18.24
CA MET A 1 11.60 -14.78 -18.69
C MET A 1 11.73 -13.27 -18.65
N PRO A 2 11.30 -12.51 -19.67
CA PRO A 2 11.14 -11.07 -19.47
C PRO A 2 10.17 -10.87 -18.31
N GLU A 3 10.53 -10.03 -17.35
CA GLU A 3 9.64 -9.70 -16.22
C GLU A 3 8.36 -9.06 -16.76
N GLY A 4 7.21 -9.42 -16.18
CA GLY A 4 5.92 -8.90 -16.62
C GLY A 4 5.80 -7.40 -16.35
N HIS A 5 5.02 -6.71 -17.18
CA HIS A 5 4.89 -5.26 -17.13
C HIS A 5 3.89 -4.84 -16.03
N VAL A 6 4.40 -4.50 -14.84
CA VAL A 6 3.60 -4.08 -13.67
C VAL A 6 3.83 -2.60 -13.39
N PHE A 7 2.76 -1.88 -13.05
CA PHE A 7 2.82 -0.51 -12.54
C PHE A 7 2.49 -0.46 -11.05
N ILE A 8 3.09 0.50 -10.35
CA ILE A 8 2.78 0.83 -8.96
C ILE A 8 2.30 2.29 -8.93
N CYS A 9 1.20 2.55 -8.23
CA CYS A 9 0.60 3.88 -8.14
C CYS A 9 0.52 4.34 -6.68
N GLY A 10 1.08 5.51 -6.37
CA GLY A 10 1.07 6.11 -5.04
C GLY A 10 -0.13 7.02 -4.83
N ASP A 11 -0.66 6.95 -3.61
CA ASP A 11 -1.56 7.91 -2.97
C ASP A 11 -2.53 8.62 -3.95
N PRO A 12 -3.48 7.89 -4.56
CA PRO A 12 -4.40 8.48 -5.52
C PRO A 12 -5.36 9.51 -4.92
N HIS A 13 -5.72 9.40 -3.64
CA HIS A 13 -6.70 10.26 -2.96
C HIS A 13 -8.00 10.48 -3.75
N GLY A 14 -8.50 9.42 -4.39
CA GLY A 14 -9.70 9.45 -5.24
C GLY A 14 -9.51 10.07 -6.63
N GLU A 15 -8.28 10.39 -7.02
CA GLU A 15 -7.91 11.01 -8.31
C GLU A 15 -7.20 10.01 -9.24
N PHE A 16 -7.98 9.10 -9.83
CA PHE A 16 -7.44 8.01 -10.65
C PHE A 16 -7.07 8.40 -12.09
N GLY A 17 -7.23 9.67 -12.48
CA GLY A 17 -6.99 10.15 -13.84
C GLY A 17 -5.61 9.77 -14.39
N PRO A 18 -4.51 10.10 -13.71
CA PRO A 18 -3.15 9.76 -14.13
C PRO A 18 -2.94 8.26 -14.32
N LEU A 19 -3.47 7.43 -13.41
CA LEU A 19 -3.41 5.98 -13.51
C LEU A 19 -4.17 5.47 -14.74
N ILE A 20 -5.41 5.92 -14.92
CA ILE A 20 -6.27 5.52 -16.04
C ILE A 20 -5.61 5.86 -17.38
N GLU A 21 -5.04 7.08 -17.50
CA GLU A 21 -4.28 7.50 -18.67
C GLU A 21 -3.10 6.54 -18.96
N CYS A 22 -2.29 6.25 -17.95
CA CYS A 22 -1.13 5.37 -18.07
C CYS A 22 -1.53 3.95 -18.50
N VAL A 23 -2.59 3.38 -17.92
CA VAL A 23 -3.07 2.04 -18.27
C VAL A 23 -3.60 1.99 -19.70
N HIS A 24 -4.39 2.98 -20.13
CA HIS A 24 -4.86 3.02 -21.51
C HIS A 24 -3.72 3.09 -22.53
N ARG A 25 -2.68 3.88 -22.22
CA ARG A 25 -1.51 4.09 -23.08
C ARG A 25 -0.59 2.87 -23.14
N HIS A 26 -0.29 2.27 -22.00
CA HIS A 26 0.80 1.29 -21.89
C HIS A 26 0.35 -0.15 -21.64
N ARG A 27 -0.92 -0.38 -21.26
CA ARG A 27 -1.51 -1.71 -21.06
C ARG A 27 -0.64 -2.66 -20.21
N PRO A 28 -0.28 -2.27 -18.97
CA PRO A 28 0.41 -3.18 -18.06
C PRO A 28 -0.44 -4.41 -17.76
N GLU A 29 0.21 -5.52 -17.45
CA GLU A 29 -0.46 -6.76 -17.04
C GLU A 29 -1.15 -6.58 -15.68
N ALA A 30 -0.56 -5.77 -14.81
CA ALA A 30 -1.12 -5.44 -13.51
C ALA A 30 -0.72 -4.04 -13.03
N VAL A 31 -1.53 -3.51 -12.11
CA VAL A 31 -1.29 -2.31 -11.31
C VAL A 31 -1.39 -2.69 -9.83
N VAL A 32 -0.53 -2.11 -8.99
CA VAL A 32 -0.67 -2.13 -7.52
C VAL A 32 -0.84 -0.70 -7.00
N LEU A 33 -1.91 -0.44 -6.26
CA LEU A 33 -2.13 0.83 -5.54
C LEU A 33 -1.47 0.78 -4.15
N ALA A 34 -0.63 1.75 -3.82
CA ALA A 34 0.21 1.78 -2.62
C ALA A 34 -0.40 2.57 -1.45
N GLY A 35 -1.70 2.42 -1.23
CA GLY A 35 -2.43 3.09 -0.16
C GLY A 35 -3.02 4.45 -0.54
N ASP A 36 -3.69 5.05 0.44
CA ASP A 36 -4.42 6.31 0.39
C ASP A 36 -5.23 6.47 -0.91
N ILE A 37 -6.04 5.44 -1.15
CA ILE A 37 -6.82 5.27 -2.36
C ILE A 37 -8.04 6.18 -2.34
N GLN A 38 -8.73 6.25 -1.19
CA GLN A 38 -9.90 7.11 -0.93
C GLN A 38 -10.89 7.19 -2.11
N ALA A 39 -11.26 6.01 -2.63
CA ALA A 39 -12.19 5.92 -3.74
C ALA A 39 -13.54 6.57 -3.37
N LYS A 40 -14.08 7.44 -4.25
CA LYS A 40 -15.32 8.19 -3.98
C LYS A 40 -16.56 7.31 -4.17
N ARG A 41 -16.43 6.22 -4.91
CA ARG A 41 -17.39 5.12 -5.12
C ARG A 41 -16.64 3.77 -4.98
N PRO A 42 -17.33 2.61 -4.97
CA PRO A 42 -16.64 1.32 -4.96
C PRO A 42 -15.49 1.27 -5.98
N LEU A 43 -14.30 0.84 -5.55
CA LEU A 43 -13.07 0.96 -6.35
C LEU A 43 -13.18 0.32 -7.75
N ASP A 44 -13.94 -0.77 -7.88
CA ASP A 44 -14.22 -1.40 -9.17
C ASP A 44 -15.05 -0.52 -10.13
N GLU A 45 -15.92 0.34 -9.60
CA GLU A 45 -16.65 1.32 -10.39
C GLU A 45 -15.77 2.52 -10.80
N GLU A 46 -14.86 2.96 -9.92
CA GLU A 46 -13.92 4.04 -10.25
C GLU A 46 -12.94 3.61 -11.34
N LEU A 47 -12.51 2.35 -11.31
CA LEU A 47 -11.54 1.79 -12.25
C LEU A 47 -12.16 1.00 -13.40
N ALA A 48 -13.49 1.08 -13.58
CA ALA A 48 -14.23 0.27 -14.54
C ALA A 48 -13.68 0.35 -15.98
N SER A 49 -13.14 1.50 -16.39
CA SER A 49 -12.56 1.70 -17.73
C SER A 49 -11.26 0.92 -17.97
N ILE A 50 -10.54 0.55 -16.90
CA ILE A 50 -9.25 -0.11 -16.98
C ILE A 50 -9.27 -1.59 -16.56
N LEU A 51 -10.30 -2.05 -15.83
CA LEU A 51 -10.43 -3.45 -15.42
C LEU A 51 -10.38 -4.48 -16.57
N PRO A 52 -10.88 -4.19 -17.79
CA PRO A 52 -10.71 -5.12 -18.92
C PRO A 52 -9.29 -5.11 -19.52
N LEU A 53 -8.43 -4.19 -19.09
CA LEU A 53 -7.12 -3.93 -19.70
C LEU A 53 -5.94 -4.38 -18.81
N THR A 54 -6.15 -4.46 -17.50
CA THR A 54 -5.12 -4.77 -16.52
C THR A 54 -5.73 -5.40 -15.26
N GLN A 55 -4.94 -6.16 -14.50
CA GLN A 55 -5.33 -6.54 -13.14
C GLN A 55 -5.06 -5.40 -12.17
N VAL A 56 -5.96 -5.18 -11.20
CA VAL A 56 -5.75 -4.19 -10.13
C VAL A 56 -5.60 -4.90 -8.80
N TRP A 57 -4.52 -4.59 -8.10
CA TRP A 57 -4.21 -4.99 -6.73
C TRP A 57 -3.97 -3.74 -5.88
N TRP A 58 -4.05 -3.87 -4.57
CA TRP A 58 -3.92 -2.71 -3.69
C TRP A 58 -3.49 -3.10 -2.29
N ILE A 59 -2.85 -2.18 -1.58
CA ILE A 59 -2.75 -2.17 -0.13
C ILE A 59 -3.49 -0.93 0.40
N PRO A 60 -4.08 -0.96 1.61
CA PRO A 60 -4.66 0.24 2.21
C PRO A 60 -3.57 1.20 2.71
N GLY A 61 -3.86 2.49 2.73
CA GLY A 61 -3.12 3.50 3.50
C GLY A 61 -3.87 3.90 4.77
N ASN A 62 -3.44 4.96 5.45
CA ASN A 62 -4.13 5.43 6.65
C ASN A 62 -5.48 6.08 6.35
N HIS A 63 -5.61 6.79 5.23
CA HIS A 63 -6.81 7.53 4.87
C HIS A 63 -7.96 6.64 4.36
N ASP A 64 -7.66 5.40 3.97
CA ASP A 64 -8.65 4.41 3.54
C ASP A 64 -9.59 3.92 4.68
N THR A 65 -9.44 4.49 5.88
CA THR A 65 -10.23 4.16 7.06
C THR A 65 -10.75 5.39 7.81
N ASP A 66 -10.63 6.58 7.22
CA ASP A 66 -11.03 7.84 7.87
C ASP A 66 -12.54 7.94 8.05
N SER A 67 -13.31 7.52 7.06
CA SER A 67 -14.77 7.45 7.11
C SER A 67 -15.30 6.04 6.80
N ASP A 68 -16.58 5.81 7.12
CA ASP A 68 -17.28 4.60 6.69
C ASP A 68 -17.29 4.47 5.16
N ALA A 69 -17.36 5.60 4.43
CA ALA A 69 -17.35 5.61 2.97
C ALA A 69 -15.99 5.19 2.40
N ASP A 70 -14.87 5.71 2.94
CA ASP A 70 -13.52 5.30 2.52
C ASP A 70 -13.34 3.79 2.69
N TYR A 71 -13.77 3.27 3.84
CA TYR A 71 -13.70 1.83 4.11
C TYR A 71 -14.60 1.03 3.16
N ASP A 72 -15.87 1.41 3.03
CA ASP A 72 -16.86 0.65 2.25
C ASP A 72 -16.51 0.65 0.75
N ASN A 73 -16.02 1.77 0.23
CA ASN A 73 -15.63 1.91 -1.17
C ASN A 73 -14.33 1.16 -1.51
N LEU A 74 -13.48 0.84 -0.54
CA LEU A 74 -12.28 0.04 -0.76
C LEU A 74 -12.47 -1.42 -0.33
N PHE A 75 -12.65 -1.66 0.97
CA PHE A 75 -12.74 -3.00 1.56
C PHE A 75 -14.06 -3.70 1.24
N GLY A 76 -15.11 -2.96 0.90
CA GLY A 76 -16.41 -3.49 0.47
C GLY A 76 -16.59 -3.58 -1.06
N SER A 77 -15.59 -3.15 -1.84
CA SER A 77 -15.68 -3.10 -3.31
C SER A 77 -15.65 -4.48 -3.98
N GLY A 78 -15.96 -4.53 -5.27
CA GLY A 78 -15.74 -5.71 -6.11
C GLY A 78 -14.27 -6.15 -6.19
N LEU A 79 -13.34 -5.27 -5.81
CA LEU A 79 -11.90 -5.56 -5.72
C LEU A 79 -11.42 -5.91 -4.30
N ALA A 80 -12.32 -6.09 -3.32
CA ALA A 80 -11.95 -6.43 -1.93
C ALA A 80 -10.98 -7.63 -1.82
N HIS A 81 -11.17 -8.64 -2.67
CA HIS A 81 -10.35 -9.85 -2.71
C HIS A 81 -8.90 -9.64 -3.19
N ARG A 82 -8.59 -8.45 -3.75
CA ARG A 82 -7.28 -8.05 -4.31
C ARG A 82 -6.41 -7.23 -3.34
N ASN A 83 -6.76 -7.18 -2.05
CA ASN A 83 -5.95 -6.54 -1.00
C ASN A 83 -4.65 -7.30 -0.70
N LEU A 84 -3.47 -6.78 -1.00
CA LEU A 84 -2.19 -7.45 -0.76
C LEU A 84 -1.70 -7.40 0.69
N ASP A 85 -2.34 -6.65 1.58
CA ASP A 85 -1.88 -6.48 2.96
C ASP A 85 -1.66 -7.83 3.67
N GLY A 86 -0.44 -8.04 4.18
CA GLY A 86 -0.03 -9.27 4.86
C GLY A 86 0.19 -10.48 3.96
N ARG A 87 0.17 -10.32 2.63
CA ARG A 87 0.23 -11.42 1.66
C ARG A 87 1.38 -11.25 0.67
N VAL A 88 1.87 -12.39 0.17
CA VAL A 88 2.69 -12.47 -1.04
C VAL A 88 1.88 -13.15 -2.14
N VAL A 89 1.80 -12.50 -3.30
CA VAL A 89 1.05 -13.00 -4.45
C VAL A 89 1.93 -12.95 -5.70
N THR A 90 1.84 -13.99 -6.55
CA THR A 90 2.48 -13.96 -7.86
C THR A 90 1.63 -13.15 -8.85
N ILE A 91 2.14 -12.02 -9.30
CA ILE A 91 1.49 -11.08 -10.22
C ILE A 91 2.44 -10.86 -11.39
N ALA A 92 1.99 -11.13 -12.63
CA ALA A 92 2.79 -10.98 -13.84
C ALA A 92 4.19 -11.66 -13.76
N GLY A 93 4.26 -12.81 -13.07
CA GLY A 93 5.50 -13.57 -12.87
C GLY A 93 6.39 -13.11 -11.71
N LEU A 94 6.03 -12.06 -10.98
CA LEU A 94 6.77 -11.53 -9.83
C LEU A 94 6.05 -11.88 -8.52
N ARG A 95 6.79 -12.25 -7.47
CA ARG A 95 6.24 -12.37 -6.11
C ARG A 95 6.19 -10.98 -5.48
N ILE A 96 4.99 -10.42 -5.36
CA ILE A 96 4.78 -9.09 -4.78
C ILE A 96 4.18 -9.26 -3.38
N ALA A 97 4.87 -8.71 -2.39
CA ALA A 97 4.41 -8.59 -1.01
C ALA A 97 3.70 -7.25 -0.80
N GLY A 98 2.63 -7.24 -0.02
CA GLY A 98 1.95 -6.02 0.44
C GLY A 98 2.04 -5.85 1.95
N LEU A 99 2.47 -4.67 2.40
CA LEU A 99 2.36 -4.22 3.79
C LEU A 99 1.54 -2.93 3.83
N GLY A 100 0.24 -3.05 4.07
CA GLY A 100 -0.67 -1.91 4.13
C GLY A 100 -0.76 -1.26 5.50
N GLY A 101 -1.35 -0.07 5.52
CA GLY A 101 -1.60 0.72 6.71
C GLY A 101 -0.34 1.38 7.28
N ILE A 102 -0.46 1.86 8.52
CA ILE A 102 0.59 2.61 9.21
C ILE A 102 0.90 2.06 10.60
N PHE A 103 2.07 2.39 11.14
CA PHE A 103 2.38 2.11 12.53
C PHE A 103 1.57 3.02 13.45
N ARG A 104 1.05 2.47 14.56
CA ARG A 104 0.28 3.25 15.54
C ARG A 104 0.72 2.87 16.94
N GLY A 105 1.21 3.83 17.71
CA GLY A 105 1.80 3.59 19.04
C GLY A 105 0.88 2.95 20.08
N GLN A 106 -0.44 2.92 19.87
CA GLN A 106 -1.38 2.13 20.69
C GLN A 106 -1.17 0.61 20.52
N VAL A 107 -0.69 0.19 19.35
CA VAL A 107 -0.41 -1.20 18.98
C VAL A 107 1.10 -1.41 18.94
N TRP A 108 1.78 -0.71 18.05
CA TRP A 108 3.21 -0.80 17.83
C TRP A 108 3.70 0.46 17.11
N MET A 109 4.76 1.05 17.65
CA MET A 109 5.57 2.08 16.99
C MET A 109 7.01 1.54 17.06
N PRO A 110 7.64 1.14 15.95
CA PRO A 110 9.06 0.80 15.96
C PRO A 110 9.90 2.06 16.23
N PRO A 111 11.08 1.93 16.88
CA PRO A 111 11.74 0.69 17.30
C PRO A 111 11.26 0.15 18.65
N GLU A 112 10.26 0.76 19.30
CA GLU A 112 9.76 0.24 20.57
C GLU A 112 9.11 -1.15 20.42
N ALA A 113 9.14 -1.92 21.52
CA ALA A 113 8.45 -3.19 21.56
C ALA A 113 6.93 -3.01 21.37
N PRO A 114 6.26 -3.93 20.66
CA PRO A 114 4.81 -3.84 20.46
C PRO A 114 4.07 -3.93 21.79
N ARG A 115 3.05 -3.09 21.95
CA ARG A 115 2.12 -3.11 23.09
C ARG A 115 1.06 -4.19 22.93
N LEU A 116 0.70 -4.49 21.68
CA LEU A 116 -0.29 -5.48 21.29
C LEU A 116 0.26 -6.30 20.13
N VAL A 117 -0.04 -7.59 20.11
CA VAL A 117 0.53 -8.52 19.12
C VAL A 117 -0.38 -8.74 17.91
N SER A 118 -1.69 -8.64 18.07
CA SER A 118 -2.68 -9.01 17.05
C SER A 118 -3.97 -8.21 17.15
N GLU A 119 -4.80 -8.28 16.11
CA GLU A 119 -6.16 -7.74 16.12
C GLU A 119 -7.00 -8.36 17.26
N ALA A 120 -6.86 -9.67 17.47
CA ALA A 120 -7.56 -10.38 18.53
C ALA A 120 -7.13 -9.89 19.93
N ASP A 121 -5.83 -9.62 20.12
CA ASP A 121 -5.31 -9.05 21.37
C ASP A 121 -5.86 -7.63 21.60
N TYR A 122 -5.96 -6.82 20.55
CA TYR A 122 -6.62 -5.51 20.62
C TYR A 122 -8.09 -5.65 21.06
N LEU A 123 -8.86 -6.50 20.39
CA LEU A 123 -10.29 -6.70 20.68
C LEU A 123 -10.56 -7.22 22.09
N ALA A 124 -9.65 -8.02 22.64
CA ALA A 124 -9.73 -8.52 24.01
C ALA A 124 -9.56 -7.41 25.06
N LYS A 125 -8.84 -6.33 24.72
CA LYS A 125 -8.45 -5.26 25.66
C LYS A 125 -9.22 -3.96 25.48
N CYS A 126 -9.68 -3.64 24.26
CA CYS A 126 -10.30 -2.34 23.98
C CYS A 126 -11.71 -2.19 24.56
N GLY A 127 -12.37 -3.28 24.95
CA GLY A 127 -13.74 -3.27 25.46
C GLY A 127 -14.80 -3.12 24.35
N LYS A 128 -15.94 -3.78 24.52
CA LYS A 128 -16.97 -3.93 23.48
C LYS A 128 -17.54 -2.61 22.93
N GLY A 129 -17.51 -1.53 23.72
CA GLY A 129 -17.98 -0.21 23.29
C GLY A 129 -17.15 0.44 22.18
N ASN A 130 -15.92 -0.05 21.95
CA ASN A 130 -15.04 0.43 20.89
C ASN A 130 -15.20 -0.37 19.59
N TYR A 131 -16.03 -1.41 19.57
CA TYR A 131 -16.15 -2.26 18.38
C TYR A 131 -16.89 -1.51 17.28
N TRP A 132 -16.35 -1.55 16.07
CA TRP A 132 -17.00 -1.01 14.88
C TRP A 132 -17.43 -2.18 13.99
N ARG A 133 -18.74 -2.23 13.69
CA ARG A 133 -19.40 -3.34 12.95
C ARG A 133 -19.03 -4.73 13.48
N GLY A 134 -18.91 -4.85 14.81
CA GLY A 134 -18.63 -6.11 15.50
C GLY A 134 -17.16 -6.55 15.51
N GLY A 135 -16.24 -5.72 15.01
CA GLY A 135 -14.80 -6.00 15.01
C GLY A 135 -13.96 -4.80 15.41
N LEU A 136 -12.74 -4.72 14.86
CA LEU A 136 -11.81 -3.62 15.15
C LEU A 136 -12.46 -2.25 14.91
N PRO A 137 -12.13 -1.24 15.75
CA PRO A 137 -12.41 0.15 15.40
C PRO A 137 -11.90 0.44 13.99
N ARG A 138 -12.63 1.24 13.21
CA ARG A 138 -12.34 1.49 11.79
C ARG A 138 -10.88 1.90 11.54
N ARG A 139 -10.35 2.84 12.32
CA ARG A 139 -8.94 3.29 12.27
C ARG A 139 -7.91 2.15 12.41
N HIS A 140 -8.26 1.07 13.10
CA HIS A 140 -7.37 -0.09 13.27
C HIS A 140 -7.44 -1.09 12.11
N ARG A 141 -8.29 -0.85 11.10
CA ARG A 141 -8.29 -1.63 9.85
C ARG A 141 -7.12 -1.29 8.92
N SER A 142 -6.41 -0.19 9.19
CA SER A 142 -5.19 0.27 8.52
C SER A 142 -4.02 0.40 9.51
N THR A 143 -3.98 -0.45 10.55
CA THR A 143 -2.83 -0.51 11.48
C THR A 143 -1.95 -1.69 11.12
N ILE A 144 -0.64 -1.45 11.02
CA ILE A 144 0.34 -2.53 10.95
C ILE A 144 0.41 -3.23 12.31
N PHE A 145 -0.25 -4.39 12.41
CA PHE A 145 -0.14 -5.27 13.58
C PHE A 145 1.14 -6.13 13.48
N PRO A 146 1.82 -6.40 14.62
CA PRO A 146 2.97 -7.31 14.62
C PRO A 146 2.66 -8.69 14.03
N GLN A 147 1.43 -9.21 14.21
CA GLN A 147 1.01 -10.45 13.57
C GLN A 147 1.13 -10.40 12.04
N THR A 148 0.65 -9.33 11.40
CA THR A 148 0.70 -9.14 9.94
C THR A 148 2.14 -9.01 9.46
N TYR A 149 2.92 -8.16 10.13
CA TYR A 149 4.33 -7.95 9.84
C TYR A 149 5.16 -9.25 9.99
N ASN A 150 4.97 -10.00 11.08
CA ASN A 150 5.69 -11.25 11.33
C ASN A 150 5.31 -12.36 10.35
N ALA A 151 4.07 -12.38 9.85
CA ALA A 151 3.66 -13.31 8.82
C ALA A 151 4.43 -13.07 7.51
N LEU A 152 4.69 -11.81 7.15
CA LEU A 152 5.50 -11.45 5.99
C LEU A 152 6.99 -11.75 6.19
N LEU A 153 7.54 -11.50 7.38
CA LEU A 153 8.95 -11.80 7.71
C LEU A 153 9.37 -13.24 7.40
N SER A 154 8.44 -14.19 7.44
CA SER A 154 8.69 -15.61 7.16
C SER A 154 8.57 -16.01 5.68
N GLN A 155 8.28 -15.05 4.80
CA GLN A 155 8.03 -15.29 3.37
C GLN A 155 9.16 -14.73 2.51
N HIS A 156 9.12 -15.03 1.20
CA HIS A 156 10.03 -14.47 0.21
C HIS A 156 9.27 -13.74 -0.89
N ALA A 157 9.74 -12.55 -1.26
CA ALA A 157 9.16 -11.75 -2.33
C ALA A 157 10.26 -11.11 -3.17
N ASP A 158 9.94 -10.83 -4.43
CA ASP A 158 10.83 -10.09 -5.35
C ASP A 158 10.63 -8.57 -5.16
N VAL A 159 9.39 -8.17 -4.84
CA VAL A 159 8.97 -6.79 -4.66
C VAL A 159 8.19 -6.64 -3.36
N LEU A 160 8.45 -5.57 -2.61
CA LEU A 160 7.62 -5.11 -1.50
C LEU A 160 6.91 -3.82 -1.89
N VAL A 161 5.59 -3.78 -1.69
CA VAL A 161 4.82 -2.53 -1.71
C VAL A 161 4.36 -2.29 -0.28
N SER A 162 4.84 -1.22 0.34
CA SER A 162 4.37 -0.75 1.64
C SER A 162 3.67 0.59 1.49
N HIS A 163 2.87 1.00 2.48
CA HIS A 163 2.39 2.37 2.52
C HIS A 163 3.39 3.26 3.27
N GLU A 164 3.76 2.85 4.49
CA GLU A 164 4.88 3.44 5.25
C GLU A 164 6.23 3.30 4.56
N ALA A 165 7.12 4.25 4.81
CA ALA A 165 8.44 4.29 4.21
C ALA A 165 9.51 3.50 4.99
N PRO A 166 10.49 2.89 4.31
CA PRO A 166 11.75 2.41 4.90
C PRO A 166 12.63 3.55 5.42
N ALA A 167 13.67 3.25 6.21
CA ALA A 167 14.45 4.28 6.93
C ALA A 167 15.33 5.18 6.04
N CYS A 168 15.34 4.95 4.72
CA CYS A 168 15.94 5.88 3.77
C CYS A 168 15.15 7.19 3.64
N ASP A 169 13.87 7.18 4.03
CA ASP A 169 13.06 8.38 4.20
C ASP A 169 13.27 8.98 5.61
N PRO A 170 13.33 10.32 5.78
CA PRO A 170 13.46 10.96 7.10
C PRO A 170 12.39 10.56 8.12
N HIS A 171 11.21 10.14 7.66
CA HIS A 171 10.08 9.72 8.49
C HIS A 171 9.84 8.21 8.46
N GLY A 172 10.71 7.45 7.79
CA GLY A 172 10.57 6.01 7.61
C GLY A 172 11.06 5.15 8.78
N PHE A 173 10.92 3.83 8.62
CA PHE A 173 11.09 2.85 9.68
C PHE A 173 12.11 1.76 9.34
N GLU A 174 13.10 1.54 10.22
CA GLU A 174 14.06 0.42 10.14
C GLU A 174 13.39 -0.96 10.19
N ALA A 175 12.17 -1.04 10.74
CA ALA A 175 11.36 -2.25 10.70
C ALA A 175 11.06 -2.66 9.24
N ILE A 176 10.83 -1.70 8.34
CA ILE A 176 10.58 -2.02 6.93
C ILE A 176 11.87 -2.46 6.23
N ASP A 177 13.02 -1.87 6.59
CA ASP A 177 14.33 -2.35 6.11
C ASP A 177 14.57 -3.80 6.51
N THR A 178 14.30 -4.13 7.77
CA THR A 178 14.39 -5.51 8.29
C THR A 178 13.50 -6.46 7.48
N LEU A 179 12.30 -6.02 7.12
CA LEU A 179 11.37 -6.80 6.31
C LEU A 179 11.91 -7.01 4.88
N ILE A 180 12.41 -5.95 4.24
CA ILE A 180 13.05 -6.00 2.92
C ILE A 180 14.18 -7.03 2.91
N GLU A 181 15.06 -6.97 3.89
CA GLU A 181 16.20 -7.89 4.01
C GLU A 181 15.76 -9.33 4.25
N ALA A 182 14.89 -9.56 5.24
CA ALA A 182 14.43 -10.90 5.61
C ALA A 182 13.71 -11.62 4.45
N MET A 183 12.91 -10.87 3.68
CA MET A 183 12.16 -11.42 2.55
C MET A 183 13.02 -11.60 1.29
N GLY A 184 14.22 -11.02 1.24
CA GLY A 184 15.09 -11.03 0.06
C GLY A 184 14.56 -10.17 -1.08
N VAL A 185 13.90 -9.06 -0.73
CA VAL A 185 13.29 -8.13 -1.70
C VAL A 185 14.35 -7.41 -2.51
N GLN A 186 14.11 -7.25 -3.80
CA GLN A 186 15.02 -6.57 -4.73
C GLN A 186 14.56 -5.16 -5.07
N ARG A 187 13.25 -4.90 -4.95
CA ARG A 187 12.62 -3.61 -5.22
C ARG A 187 11.55 -3.32 -4.17
N ALA A 188 11.58 -2.15 -3.56
CA ALA A 188 10.59 -1.70 -2.60
C ALA A 188 9.97 -0.38 -3.07
N PHE A 189 8.66 -0.27 -2.92
CA PHE A 189 7.88 0.94 -3.23
C PHE A 189 7.07 1.34 -2.01
N HIS A 190 7.06 2.62 -1.67
CA HIS A 190 6.20 3.16 -0.62
C HIS A 190 5.40 4.38 -1.09
N GLY A 191 4.28 4.65 -0.42
CA GLY A 191 3.47 5.85 -0.59
C GLY A 191 3.68 6.82 0.58
N HIS A 192 2.58 7.37 1.08
CA HIS A 192 2.43 8.15 2.32
C HIS A 192 3.08 9.54 2.34
N HIS A 193 4.28 9.72 1.80
CA HIS A 193 5.03 10.99 1.86
C HIS A 193 4.90 11.86 0.61
N HIS A 194 4.12 11.43 -0.38
CA HIS A 194 3.81 12.18 -1.61
C HIS A 194 5.03 12.69 -2.41
N GLU A 195 6.21 12.07 -2.22
CA GLU A 195 7.42 12.39 -2.97
C GLU A 195 7.77 11.29 -3.97
N SER A 196 7.85 11.65 -5.26
CA SER A 196 8.35 10.73 -6.30
C SER A 196 9.87 10.75 -6.31
N THR A 197 10.48 9.70 -5.76
CA THR A 197 11.94 9.64 -5.63
C THR A 197 12.47 8.22 -5.78
N ALA A 198 13.70 8.11 -6.28
CA ALA A 198 14.48 6.88 -6.26
C ALA A 198 15.62 7.08 -5.27
N TYR A 199 15.55 6.40 -4.13
CA TYR A 199 16.54 6.57 -3.08
C TYR A 199 17.89 5.98 -3.52
N PRO A 200 19.02 6.57 -3.06
CA PRO A 200 20.33 5.98 -3.27
C PRO A 200 20.37 4.53 -2.76
N THR A 201 20.80 3.61 -3.62
CA THR A 201 20.89 2.20 -3.26
C THR A 201 22.05 1.96 -2.30
N THR A 202 21.74 1.70 -1.03
CA THR A 202 22.73 1.37 0.02
C THR A 202 22.90 -0.14 0.24
N GLY A 203 22.01 -0.96 -0.32
CA GLY A 203 22.02 -2.43 -0.21
C GLY A 203 21.70 -3.14 -1.53
N LEU A 204 21.13 -4.35 -1.47
CA LEU A 204 20.74 -5.12 -2.66
C LEU A 204 19.36 -4.71 -3.23
N CYS A 205 18.56 -3.99 -2.43
CA CYS A 205 17.22 -3.54 -2.80
C CYS A 205 17.25 -2.10 -3.34
N ARG A 206 16.56 -1.86 -4.45
CA ARG A 206 16.25 -0.52 -4.96
C ARG A 206 14.95 -0.03 -4.32
N ILE A 207 14.93 1.19 -3.81
CA ILE A 207 13.79 1.73 -3.06
C ILE A 207 13.25 2.98 -3.75
N PHE A 208 11.93 3.09 -3.82
CA PHE A 208 11.23 4.18 -4.48
C PHE A 208 10.12 4.74 -3.59
N GLY A 209 10.08 6.05 -3.46
CA GLY A 209 8.94 6.80 -2.92
C GLY A 209 8.02 7.16 -4.08
N LEU A 210 6.71 6.97 -3.88
CA LEU A 210 5.68 7.30 -4.85
C LEU A 210 5.03 8.61 -4.44
N GLY A 211 5.02 9.58 -5.36
CA GLY A 211 4.26 10.80 -5.15
C GLY A 211 2.75 10.61 -5.26
N ALA A 212 1.99 11.61 -4.83
CA ALA A 212 0.55 11.63 -5.00
C ALA A 212 0.16 11.46 -6.48
N CYS A 213 -0.72 10.49 -6.74
CA CYS A 213 -1.11 10.04 -8.08
C CYS A 213 0.05 9.57 -8.99
N ALA A 214 1.28 9.41 -8.49
CA ALA A 214 2.42 9.03 -9.32
C ALA A 214 2.26 7.58 -9.79
N VAL A 215 2.68 7.31 -11.03
CA VAL A 215 2.69 5.95 -11.59
C VAL A 215 4.12 5.59 -11.94
N ALA A 216 4.65 4.56 -11.31
CA ALA A 216 5.97 4.01 -11.60
C ALA A 216 5.84 2.65 -12.28
N THR A 217 6.74 2.35 -13.21
CA THR A 217 6.97 0.98 -13.68
C THR A 217 7.63 0.15 -12.57
N ILE A 218 7.55 -1.19 -12.68
CA ILE A 218 8.21 -2.08 -11.73
C ILE A 218 9.73 -1.93 -11.68
N ASP A 219 10.34 -1.31 -12.70
CA ASP A 219 11.77 -1.00 -12.73
C ASP A 219 12.13 0.34 -12.08
N GLY A 220 11.12 1.07 -11.59
CA GLY A 220 11.26 2.35 -10.91
C GLY A 220 11.28 3.57 -11.83
N ALA A 221 10.91 3.43 -13.11
CA ALA A 221 10.75 4.58 -13.99
C ALA A 221 9.36 5.21 -13.81
N PHE A 222 9.31 6.49 -13.46
CA PHE A 222 8.06 7.26 -13.33
C PHE A 222 7.50 7.63 -14.71
N LEU A 223 6.21 7.41 -14.89
CA LEU A 223 5.51 7.67 -16.14
C LEU A 223 4.89 9.07 -16.12
N PRO A 224 5.14 9.89 -17.15
CA PRO A 224 4.52 11.20 -17.24
C PRO A 224 3.04 11.08 -17.58
N SER A 225 2.21 11.83 -16.85
CA SER A 225 0.78 12.02 -17.08
C SER A 225 0.53 13.49 -17.43
N VAL A 226 -0.42 13.77 -18.32
CA VAL A 226 -0.86 15.16 -18.56
C VAL A 226 -1.93 15.60 -17.55
N LEU A 227 -2.51 14.63 -16.84
CA LEU A 227 -3.41 14.86 -15.70
C LEU A 227 -2.58 15.00 -14.42
N THR A 228 -2.96 15.94 -13.57
CA THR A 228 -2.29 16.23 -12.29
C THR A 228 -3.16 15.81 -11.12
N CYS A 229 -2.54 15.33 -10.04
CA CYS A 229 -3.17 15.28 -8.73
C CYS A 229 -3.38 16.75 -8.25
N PRO A 230 -4.51 17.09 -7.63
CA PRO A 230 -4.62 18.33 -6.87
C PRO A 230 -3.54 18.35 -5.76
N ASP A 231 -3.06 19.53 -5.39
CA ASP A 231 -2.22 19.68 -4.19
C ASP A 231 -3.02 19.14 -3.00
N GLN A 232 -2.52 18.06 -2.39
CA GLN A 232 -3.06 17.53 -1.15
C GLN A 232 -2.49 18.40 -0.03
N ASP A 233 -3.27 19.33 0.50
CA ASP A 233 -2.89 20.06 1.70
C ASP A 233 -2.63 19.03 2.81
N GLU A 234 -1.37 18.90 3.25
CA GLU A 234 -0.99 18.11 4.43
C GLU A 234 -1.55 18.78 5.69
N GLY A 235 -2.85 18.59 5.92
CA GLY A 235 -3.58 19.15 7.05
C GLY A 235 -4.11 18.06 7.96
N GLY A 236 -3.29 17.64 8.93
CA GLY A 236 -3.71 16.74 10.02
C GLY A 236 -2.68 16.49 11.10
#